data_AF-A0A653Z2N4-F1
#
_entry.id   AF-A0A653Z2N4-F1
#
_cell.length_a   1.000
_cell.length_b   1.000
_cell.length_c   1.000
_cell.angle_alpha   90.00
_cell.angle_beta   90.00
_cell.angle_gamma   90.00
#
_symmetry.space_group_name_H-M   'P 1'
#
loop_
_entity.id
_entity.type
_entity.pdbx_description
1 polymer ?
#
loop_
_entity_poly.entity_id
_entity_poly.type
_entity_poly.pdbx_seq_one_letter_code
_entity_poly.pdbx_strand_id
1 'polypeptide(L)'
;MLREHRSKLLAGAATVTALLALSGCSGSEQTDDAAPEEGMQPPGTSIADALSENEMGATLDFGALLPSGATGAVIACPGDTVESLVESTGIDEGSYELPDGTLPVADGSFTLLFGDAEDRITTSTVYTGEGVDLCSGDAVASTYLGSGARIMLTGSGGAWTPIGVE
;
A
#
# COMPACT_ATOMS: atom_id res chain seq x y z
N MET A 1 15.05 -54.12 -21.95
CA MET A 1 14.43 -55.01 -20.94
C MET A 1 13.55 -54.15 -20.06
N LEU A 2 12.29 -54.56 -19.86
CA LEU A 2 11.29 -54.03 -18.90
C LEU A 2 10.79 -52.59 -19.14
N ARG A 3 9.52 -52.25 -19.02
CA ARG A 3 8.27 -52.99 -18.83
C ARG A 3 7.14 -52.00 -19.13
N GLU A 4 6.05 -52.53 -19.64
CA GLU A 4 4.79 -51.85 -19.91
C GLU A 4 4.21 -51.19 -18.66
N HIS A 5 3.54 -50.04 -18.81
CA HIS A 5 2.34 -49.74 -18.02
C HIS A 5 1.27 -49.12 -18.93
N ARG A 6 0.38 -50.00 -19.38
CA ARG A 6 -0.97 -49.65 -19.82
C ARG A 6 -1.71 -49.01 -18.65
N SER A 7 -2.39 -47.90 -18.89
CA SER A 7 -3.62 -47.58 -18.17
C SER A 7 -4.65 -47.07 -19.16
N LYS A 8 -5.62 -47.96 -19.42
CA LYS A 8 -6.90 -47.66 -20.04
C LYS A 8 -7.74 -46.92 -19.01
N LEU A 9 -8.33 -45.79 -19.37
CA LEU A 9 -9.58 -45.35 -18.78
C LEU A 9 -10.57 -45.10 -19.92
N LEU A 10 -11.63 -45.89 -19.89
CA LEU A 10 -12.78 -45.82 -20.76
C LEU A 10 -13.71 -44.68 -20.32
N ALA A 11 -14.38 -44.12 -21.33
CA ALA A 11 -15.79 -43.75 -21.37
C ALA A 11 -16.36 -42.75 -20.34
N GLY A 12 -16.89 -41.65 -20.89
CA GLY A 12 -17.83 -40.78 -20.19
C GLY A 12 -18.29 -39.64 -21.09
N ALA A 13 -19.23 -39.94 -21.99
CA ALA A 13 -19.96 -38.91 -22.72
C ALA A 13 -20.93 -38.21 -21.76
N ALA A 14 -20.86 -36.88 -21.67
CA ALA A 14 -21.97 -36.05 -21.24
C ALA A 14 -21.85 -34.68 -21.90
N THR A 15 -22.66 -34.49 -22.94
CA THR A 15 -23.05 -33.23 -23.54
C THR A 15 -23.55 -32.25 -22.48
N VAL A 16 -22.97 -31.06 -22.40
CA VAL A 16 -23.67 -29.88 -21.89
C VAL A 16 -23.53 -28.77 -22.91
N THR A 17 -24.54 -28.70 -23.76
CA THR A 17 -24.84 -27.52 -24.58
C THR A 17 -25.46 -26.48 -23.66
N ALA A 18 -24.78 -25.35 -23.47
CA ALA A 18 -25.41 -24.12 -22.98
C ALA A 18 -24.83 -22.94 -23.77
N LEU A 19 -25.34 -22.77 -24.99
CA LEU A 19 -25.34 -21.48 -25.68
C LEU A 19 -26.65 -20.78 -25.36
N LEU A 20 -26.57 -19.63 -24.69
CA LEU A 20 -27.50 -18.50 -24.68
C LEU A 20 -26.65 -17.30 -24.21
N ALA A 21 -25.99 -16.58 -25.12
CA ALA A 21 -26.47 -15.34 -25.75
C ALA A 21 -26.81 -14.27 -24.69
N LEU A 22 -25.86 -13.38 -24.38
CA LEU A 22 -25.70 -12.04 -24.98
C LEU A 22 -26.77 -11.02 -24.55
N SER A 23 -26.50 -10.39 -23.42
CA SER A 23 -26.76 -8.97 -23.13
C SER A 23 -25.47 -8.50 -22.44
N GLY A 24 -24.61 -7.65 -22.99
CA GLY A 24 -24.92 -6.37 -23.61
C GLY A 24 -24.58 -5.24 -22.62
N CYS A 25 -23.29 -4.95 -22.42
CA CYS A 25 -22.65 -3.72 -21.89
C CYS A 25 -21.16 -3.90 -22.25
N SER A 26 -20.52 -3.26 -23.23
CA SER A 26 -20.26 -1.83 -23.48
C SER A 26 -19.74 -1.07 -22.27
N GLY A 27 -18.52 -0.52 -22.40
CA GLY A 27 -17.77 0.28 -21.42
C GLY A 27 -16.77 -0.60 -20.67
N SER A 28 -15.48 -0.65 -21.03
CA SER A 28 -14.48 0.41 -20.80
C SER A 28 -14.51 0.86 -19.34
N GLU A 29 -13.71 0.22 -18.50
CA GLU A 29 -13.06 0.76 -17.30
C GLU A 29 -12.47 -0.43 -16.56
N GLN A 30 -11.21 -0.70 -16.85
CA GLN A 30 -10.33 -1.44 -15.97
C GLN A 30 -10.13 -0.52 -14.76
N THR A 31 -11.11 -0.46 -13.87
CA THR A 31 -10.87 0.02 -12.52
C THR A 31 -9.97 -1.03 -11.90
N ASP A 32 -8.70 -0.68 -11.76
CA ASP A 32 -7.76 -1.28 -10.82
C ASP A 32 -8.33 -1.07 -9.39
N ASP A 33 -9.48 -1.67 -9.13
CA ASP A 33 -10.04 -1.82 -7.80
C ASP A 33 -9.38 -3.07 -7.23
N ALA A 34 -8.07 -2.96 -7.01
CA ALA A 34 -7.35 -3.90 -6.19
C ALA A 34 -7.98 -3.77 -4.80
N ALA A 35 -8.92 -4.67 -4.50
CA ALA A 35 -9.44 -4.81 -3.16
C ALA A 35 -8.22 -4.85 -2.22
N PRO A 36 -8.21 -4.04 -1.15
CA PRO A 36 -7.08 -4.03 -0.23
C PRO A 36 -6.81 -5.46 0.23
N GLU A 37 -5.54 -5.86 0.19
CA GLU A 37 -5.16 -7.21 0.61
C GLU A 37 -5.69 -7.48 2.02
N GLU A 38 -6.08 -8.73 2.30
CA GLU A 38 -6.69 -9.08 3.58
C GLU A 38 -5.79 -8.66 4.76
N GLY A 39 -6.22 -7.65 5.53
CA GLY A 39 -5.48 -7.10 6.67
C GLY A 39 -4.83 -5.73 6.44
N MET A 40 -4.75 -5.26 5.19
CA MET A 40 -4.29 -3.90 4.86
C MET A 40 -5.44 -2.90 4.98
N GLN A 41 -5.15 -1.73 5.56
CA GLN A 41 -6.16 -0.68 5.61
C GLN A 41 -6.42 -0.09 4.21
N PRO A 42 -7.69 0.05 3.77
CA PRO A 42 -8.02 0.55 2.44
C PRO A 42 -7.36 1.90 2.11
N PRO A 43 -6.93 2.09 0.85
CA PRO A 43 -6.47 3.38 0.37
C PRO A 43 -7.60 4.43 0.42
N GLY A 44 -7.24 5.71 0.56
CA GLY A 44 -8.21 6.81 0.56
C GLY A 44 -9.10 6.90 1.80
N THR A 45 -8.86 6.09 2.83
CA THR A 45 -9.52 6.21 4.13
C THR A 45 -8.58 6.87 5.15
N SER A 46 -9.16 7.33 6.26
CA SER A 46 -8.37 7.70 7.45
C SER A 46 -7.65 6.47 8.00
N ILE A 47 -6.41 6.64 8.45
CA ILE A 47 -5.63 5.64 9.22
C ILE A 47 -5.94 5.60 10.72
N ALA A 48 -6.99 6.31 11.16
CA ALA A 48 -7.44 6.26 12.54
C ALA A 48 -7.86 4.83 12.97
N ASP A 49 -8.38 4.01 12.06
CA ASP A 49 -8.79 2.63 12.36
C ASP A 49 -7.60 1.68 12.58
N ALA A 50 -6.42 2.02 12.06
CA ALA A 50 -5.17 1.28 12.27
C ALA A 50 -4.45 1.67 13.59
N LEU A 51 -5.04 2.56 14.39
CA LEU A 51 -4.45 2.99 15.65
C LEU A 51 -4.76 2.03 16.79
N SER A 52 -3.73 1.75 17.59
CA SER A 52 -3.89 1.19 18.93
C SER A 52 -3.74 2.31 19.97
N GLU A 53 -4.87 2.80 20.47
CA GLU A 53 -4.91 3.86 21.49
C GLU A 53 -4.67 3.31 22.91
N ASN A 54 -3.98 4.08 23.74
CA ASN A 54 -3.79 3.85 25.17
C ASN A 54 -3.99 5.17 25.94
N GLU A 55 -4.08 5.11 27.27
CA GLU A 55 -4.33 6.29 28.13
C GLU A 55 -3.28 7.41 28.00
N MET A 56 -2.12 7.15 27.39
CA MET A 56 -1.00 8.09 27.24
C MET A 56 -0.70 8.52 25.79
N GLY A 57 -1.37 7.94 24.79
CA GLY A 57 -1.06 8.17 23.37
C GLY A 57 -1.58 7.05 22.47
N ALA A 58 -1.26 7.11 21.19
CA ALA A 58 -1.58 6.05 20.24
C ALA A 58 -0.32 5.50 19.58
N THR A 59 -0.38 4.24 19.17
CA THR A 59 0.65 3.62 18.35
C THR A 59 0.04 3.16 17.05
N LEU A 60 0.67 3.50 15.93
CA LEU A 60 0.34 3.02 14.60
C LEU A 60 1.34 1.93 14.22
N ASP A 61 0.83 0.73 13.93
CA ASP A 61 1.62 -0.33 13.31
C ASP A 61 1.77 -0.03 11.82
N PHE A 62 2.96 0.42 11.41
CA PHE A 62 3.18 0.83 10.03
C PHE A 62 3.07 -0.35 9.07
N GLY A 63 3.41 -1.56 9.52
CA GLY A 63 3.30 -2.78 8.73
C GLY A 63 1.86 -3.10 8.31
N ALA A 64 0.85 -2.66 9.08
CA ALA A 64 -0.56 -2.84 8.74
C ALA A 64 -1.02 -1.97 7.56
N LEU A 65 -0.20 -0.99 7.16
CA LEU A 65 -0.45 -0.11 6.01
C LEU A 65 0.28 -0.56 4.75
N LEU A 66 1.04 -1.65 4.82
CA LEU A 66 1.85 -2.13 3.71
C LEU A 66 1.17 -3.31 3.00
N PRO A 67 1.24 -3.37 1.65
CA PRO A 67 0.80 -4.54 0.92
C PRO A 67 1.75 -5.73 1.16
N SER A 68 1.27 -6.94 0.87
CA SER A 68 2.06 -8.16 0.92
C SER A 68 3.29 -8.05 0.05
N GLY A 69 4.47 -8.27 0.65
CA GLY A 69 5.75 -8.24 -0.06
C GLY A 69 6.46 -6.87 -0.05
N ALA A 70 5.81 -5.81 0.45
CA ALA A 70 6.51 -4.57 0.75
C ALA A 70 7.39 -4.74 2.01
N THR A 71 8.63 -4.26 1.91
CA THR A 71 9.59 -4.25 3.02
C THR A 71 9.47 -3.00 3.90
N GLY A 72 8.86 -1.96 3.34
CA GLY A 72 8.65 -0.67 3.98
C GLY A 72 7.97 0.31 3.02
N ALA A 73 7.90 1.57 3.41
CA ALA A 73 7.46 2.64 2.53
C ALA A 73 8.08 3.99 2.91
N VAL A 74 8.23 4.84 1.91
CA VAL A 74 8.53 6.26 2.09
C VAL A 74 7.22 7.02 2.33
N ILE A 75 7.19 7.87 3.35
CA ILE A 75 6.06 8.78 3.61
C ILE A 75 6.31 10.07 2.82
N ALA A 76 5.62 10.27 1.71
CA ALA A 76 5.69 11.49 0.91
C ALA A 76 4.61 12.49 1.32
N CYS A 77 5.01 13.73 1.58
CA CYS A 77 4.18 14.80 2.10
C CYS A 77 3.94 15.91 1.06
N PRO A 78 2.90 16.74 1.24
CA PRO A 78 2.64 17.86 0.33
C PRO A 78 3.85 18.80 0.24
N GLY A 79 4.35 19.03 -0.97
CA GLY A 79 5.54 19.84 -1.21
C GLY A 79 6.85 19.06 -1.34
N ASP A 80 6.84 17.75 -1.07
CA ASP A 80 7.98 16.90 -1.37
C ASP A 80 8.23 16.75 -2.86
N THR A 81 9.47 16.47 -3.20
CA THR A 81 9.95 16.11 -4.53
C THR A 81 10.73 14.81 -4.44
N VAL A 82 10.95 14.11 -5.55
CA VAL A 82 11.81 12.93 -5.55
C VAL A 82 13.21 13.28 -5.03
N GLU A 83 13.75 14.45 -5.42
CA GLU A 83 15.05 14.95 -4.94
C GLU A 83 15.07 15.10 -3.41
N SER A 84 14.05 15.72 -2.80
CA SER A 84 14.00 15.88 -1.35
C SER A 84 13.85 14.55 -0.61
N LEU A 85 13.12 13.59 -1.18
CA LEU A 85 13.00 12.24 -0.62
C LEU A 85 14.31 11.47 -0.72
N VAL A 86 15.04 11.59 -1.82
CA VAL A 86 16.38 11.00 -1.99
C VAL A 86 17.34 11.54 -0.93
N GLU A 87 17.36 12.87 -0.72
CA GLU A 87 18.20 13.50 0.30
C GLU A 87 17.85 13.06 1.73
N SER A 88 16.55 12.91 2.03
CA SER A 88 16.06 12.56 3.35
C SER A 88 16.22 11.07 3.68
N THR A 89 15.86 10.20 2.74
CA THR A 89 15.83 8.73 2.94
C THR A 89 17.15 8.05 2.60
N GLY A 90 17.98 8.67 1.74
CA GLY A 90 19.18 8.08 1.18
C GLY A 90 18.93 7.01 0.10
N ILE A 91 17.68 6.85 -0.36
CA ILE A 91 17.32 5.96 -1.47
C ILE A 91 17.71 6.64 -2.78
N ASP A 92 18.38 5.91 -3.68
CA ASP A 92 18.79 6.43 -4.98
C ASP A 92 17.58 6.89 -5.81
N GLU A 93 17.73 8.01 -6.53
CA GLU A 93 16.67 8.55 -7.42
C GLU A 93 16.19 7.50 -8.44
N GLY A 94 17.12 6.68 -8.94
CA GLY A 94 16.82 5.60 -9.90
C GLY A 94 15.96 4.46 -9.35
N SER A 95 15.75 4.41 -8.03
CA SER A 95 14.84 3.46 -7.39
C SER A 95 13.39 3.94 -7.39
N TYR A 96 13.13 5.22 -7.64
CA TYR A 96 11.78 5.79 -7.72
C TYR A 96 11.19 5.60 -9.11
N GLU A 97 10.48 4.49 -9.32
CA GLU A 97 9.81 4.14 -10.57
C GLU A 97 8.39 4.74 -10.63
N LEU A 98 8.29 6.06 -10.45
CA LEU A 98 7.00 6.77 -10.44
C LEU A 98 6.55 7.15 -11.86
N PRO A 99 5.24 7.03 -12.18
CA PRO A 99 4.71 7.52 -13.44
C PRO A 99 4.95 9.04 -13.53
N ASP A 100 5.56 9.47 -14.64
CA ASP A 100 5.89 10.88 -14.92
C ASP A 100 6.86 11.55 -13.92
N GLY A 101 7.54 10.77 -13.06
CA GLY A 101 8.51 11.27 -12.08
C GLY A 101 7.91 12.22 -11.03
N THR A 102 6.58 12.23 -10.89
CA THR A 102 5.87 13.14 -9.99
C THR A 102 5.27 12.36 -8.83
N LEU A 103 5.39 12.91 -7.62
CA LEU A 103 4.80 12.32 -6.42
C LEU A 103 3.28 12.54 -6.42
N PRO A 104 2.46 11.49 -6.28
CA PRO A 104 1.01 11.62 -6.26
C PRO A 104 0.53 12.03 -4.86
N VAL A 105 0.91 13.22 -4.39
CA VAL A 105 0.52 13.75 -3.07
C VAL A 105 -0.38 14.97 -3.26
N ALA A 106 -1.56 14.96 -2.63
CA ALA A 106 -2.50 16.08 -2.61
C ALA A 106 -2.46 16.85 -1.28
N ASP A 107 -2.90 18.10 -1.27
CA ASP A 107 -3.05 18.87 -0.04
C ASP A 107 -3.98 18.15 0.96
N GLY A 108 -3.55 18.07 2.23
CA GLY A 108 -4.30 17.39 3.29
C GLY A 108 -4.27 15.85 3.22
N SER A 109 -3.40 15.30 2.39
CA SER A 109 -3.11 13.86 2.28
C SER A 109 -1.62 13.59 2.44
N PHE A 110 -1.28 12.33 2.63
CA PHE A 110 0.08 11.83 2.48
C PHE A 110 0.06 10.56 1.62
N THR A 111 1.20 10.26 1.01
CA THR A 111 1.33 9.10 0.13
C THR A 111 2.39 8.16 0.67
N LEU A 112 2.06 6.88 0.79
CA LEU A 112 3.04 5.84 1.06
C LEU A 112 3.57 5.31 -0.27
N LEU A 113 4.87 5.44 -0.48
CA LEU A 113 5.57 4.85 -1.63
C LEU A 113 6.22 3.55 -1.20
N PHE A 114 5.69 2.42 -1.63
CA PHE A 114 6.10 1.10 -1.14
C PHE A 114 7.44 0.68 -1.72
N GLY A 115 8.34 0.30 -0.83
CA GLY A 115 9.61 -0.33 -1.17
C GLY A 115 9.50 -1.85 -1.17
N ASP A 116 10.12 -2.48 -2.16
CA ASP A 116 10.26 -3.93 -2.22
C ASP A 116 11.60 -4.43 -1.62
N ALA A 117 11.87 -5.73 -1.76
CA ALA A 117 13.11 -6.34 -1.25
C ALA A 117 14.37 -6.00 -2.09
N GLU A 118 14.20 -5.37 -3.24
CA GLU A 118 15.27 -4.85 -4.09
C GLU A 118 15.44 -3.33 -3.94
N ASP A 119 14.81 -2.74 -2.91
CA ASP A 119 14.78 -1.29 -2.63
C ASP A 119 14.17 -0.46 -3.77
N ARG A 120 13.31 -1.07 -4.61
CA ARG A 120 12.58 -0.33 -5.64
C ARG A 120 11.27 0.23 -5.10
N ILE A 121 10.98 1.47 -5.48
CA ILE A 121 9.77 2.20 -5.13
C ILE A 121 8.86 2.24 -6.35
N THR A 122 7.93 1.29 -6.45
CA THR A 122 7.17 1.02 -7.69
C THR A 122 5.67 1.28 -7.56
N THR A 123 5.16 1.26 -6.33
CA THR A 123 3.72 1.36 -6.04
C THR A 123 3.49 2.41 -4.99
N SER A 124 2.36 3.10 -5.05
CA SER A 124 2.00 4.13 -4.09
C SER A 124 0.54 4.07 -3.69
N THR A 125 0.25 4.39 -2.43
CA THR A 125 -1.11 4.57 -1.92
C THR A 125 -1.25 5.92 -1.25
N VAL A 126 -2.37 6.60 -1.52
CA VAL A 126 -2.73 7.88 -0.89
C VAL A 126 -3.67 7.64 0.29
N TYR A 127 -3.42 8.32 1.42
CA TYR A 127 -4.26 8.32 2.61
C TYR A 127 -4.66 9.75 2.98
N THR A 128 -5.85 9.90 3.55
CA THR A 128 -6.28 11.22 4.04
C THR A 128 -5.59 11.52 5.37
N GLY A 129 -5.20 12.78 5.58
CA GLY A 129 -4.65 13.26 6.86
C GLY A 129 -5.72 13.45 7.95
N GLU A 130 -6.97 13.08 7.68
CA GLU A 130 -8.07 13.20 8.64
C GLU A 130 -7.87 12.18 9.77
N GLY A 131 -7.85 12.65 11.02
CA GLY A 131 -7.66 11.82 12.20
C GLY A 131 -6.20 11.45 12.49
N VAL A 132 -5.36 11.21 11.48
CA VAL A 132 -3.90 11.02 11.62
C VAL A 132 -3.18 11.76 10.51
N ASP A 133 -2.27 12.64 10.87
CA ASP A 133 -1.46 13.40 9.92
C ASP A 133 0.02 13.04 10.14
N LEU A 134 0.55 12.13 9.31
CA LEU A 134 1.95 11.70 9.35
C LEU A 134 2.91 12.77 8.82
N CYS A 135 2.39 13.79 8.14
CA CYS A 135 3.15 14.94 7.68
C CYS A 135 3.15 16.07 8.72
N SER A 136 2.39 15.92 9.80
CA SER A 136 2.39 16.86 10.92
C SER A 136 3.65 16.67 11.76
N GLY A 137 4.62 17.57 11.57
CA GLY A 137 5.90 17.53 12.28
C GLY A 137 6.95 16.64 11.61
N ASP A 138 8.17 16.71 12.10
CA ASP A 138 9.35 16.16 11.40
C ASP A 138 9.72 14.72 11.84
N ALA A 139 8.92 14.09 12.70
CA ALA A 139 9.30 12.81 13.31
C ALA A 139 9.32 11.64 12.29
N VAL A 140 8.41 11.67 11.31
CA VAL A 140 8.29 10.63 10.27
C VAL A 140 8.00 11.21 8.88
N ALA A 141 7.85 12.52 8.74
CA ALA A 141 7.63 13.15 7.44
C ALA A 141 8.84 12.88 6.53
N SER A 142 8.59 12.58 5.26
CA SER A 142 9.62 12.42 4.23
C SER A 142 10.67 11.35 4.56
N THR A 143 10.29 10.33 5.36
CA THR A 143 11.19 9.26 5.82
C THR A 143 10.80 7.90 5.26
N TYR A 144 11.77 6.98 5.21
CA TYR A 144 11.52 5.57 4.91
C TYR A 144 11.34 4.79 6.21
N LEU A 145 10.21 4.10 6.34
CA LEU A 145 9.93 3.22 7.47
C LEU A 145 9.78 1.77 6.99
N GLY A 146 10.44 0.86 7.69
CA GLY A 146 10.30 -0.58 7.44
C GLY A 146 8.98 -1.13 7.97
N SER A 147 8.59 -2.32 7.50
CA SER A 147 7.36 -3.01 7.89
C SER A 147 7.25 -3.38 9.37
N GLY A 148 8.36 -3.35 10.11
CA GLY A 148 8.37 -3.55 11.57
C GLY A 148 8.26 -2.27 12.39
N ALA A 149 8.19 -1.10 11.76
CA ALA A 149 8.19 0.19 12.45
C ALA A 149 6.89 0.44 13.20
N ARG A 150 6.99 0.98 14.42
CA ARG A 150 5.84 1.47 15.19
C ARG A 150 5.93 2.96 15.39
N ILE A 151 4.93 3.69 14.92
CA ILE A 151 4.90 5.15 15.02
C ILE A 151 4.17 5.50 16.31
N MET A 152 4.85 6.23 17.19
CA MET A 152 4.26 6.81 18.39
C MET A 152 3.54 8.10 18.01
N LEU A 153 2.30 8.24 18.46
CA LEU A 153 1.43 9.35 18.13
C LEU A 153 0.93 10.05 19.39
N THR A 154 0.84 11.38 19.32
CA THR A 154 0.16 12.20 20.32
C THR A 154 -1.07 12.86 19.71
N GLY A 155 -2.17 12.84 20.45
CA GLY A 155 -3.46 13.36 20.02
C GLY A 155 -3.70 14.72 20.66
N SER A 156 -3.87 15.76 19.85
CA SER A 156 -4.37 17.04 20.34
C SER A 156 -5.29 17.68 19.30
N GLY A 157 -6.45 18.18 19.73
CA GLY A 157 -7.36 18.93 18.85
C GLY A 157 -8.07 18.14 17.74
N GLY A 158 -8.14 16.81 17.83
CA GLY A 158 -8.91 15.97 16.90
C GLY A 158 -8.08 15.26 15.82
N ALA A 159 -6.75 15.38 15.85
CA ALA A 159 -5.84 14.60 15.02
C ALA A 159 -4.67 14.03 15.84
N TRP A 160 -4.18 12.88 15.41
CA TRP A 160 -2.98 12.22 15.92
C TRP A 160 -1.78 12.63 15.07
N THR A 161 -0.70 13.00 15.76
CA THR A 161 0.53 13.50 15.13
C THR A 161 1.73 12.68 15.60
N PRO A 162 2.68 12.36 14.70
CA PRO A 162 3.86 11.56 15.01
C PRO A 162 4.82 12.31 15.94
N ILE A 163 5.26 11.63 16.99
CA ILE A 163 6.26 12.12 17.95
C ILE A 163 7.54 11.28 17.95
N GLY A 164 7.55 10.15 17.26
CA GLY A 164 8.71 9.29 17.09
C GLY A 164 8.37 7.92 16.54
N VAL A 165 9.40 7.09 16.38
CA VAL A 165 9.32 5.71 15.91
C VAL A 165 10.07 4.82 16.89
N GLU A 166 9.53 3.63 17.15
CA GLU A 166 10.18 2.55 17.91
C GLU A 166 10.78 1.47 16.99
#